data_AF-A0A2W4VWF7-F1
#
_entry.id   AF-A0A2W4VWF7-F1
#
_cell.length_a   1.000
_cell.length_b   1.000
_cell.length_c   1.000
_cell.angle_alpha   90.00
_cell.angle_beta   90.00
_cell.angle_gamma   90.00
#
_symmetry.space_group_name_H-M   'P 1'
#
loop_
_entity.id
_entity.type
_entity.pdbx_description
1 polymer ?
#
loop_
_entity_poly.entity_id
_entity_poly.type
_entity_poly.pdbx_seq_one_letter_code
_entity_poly.pdbx_strand_id
1 'polypeptide(L)'
;MSLGMKVLKHTEVELVIFNGEYGYSEGTIPSAKNLIIQPLIAFIVIFGITMLINSSNVWECFIVGILIAAFPFTGILLIRIYGGGRQSTYTFDKNLRTLKCSTPAIFPYCPNKITCYSLNEILSVEPLIENNDDPPPRYWRSIVVSITGKKLRLYPGDNEKTQENMTNLIRGFLLN
;
A
#
# COMPACT_ATOMS: atom_id res chain seq x y z
N MET A 1 6.56 19.65 8.67
CA MET A 1 7.22 18.49 9.31
C MET A 1 7.38 17.42 8.25
N SER A 2 8.61 17.00 7.93
CA SER A 2 8.84 15.91 6.97
C SER A 2 8.29 14.59 7.53
N LEU A 3 7.38 13.98 6.77
CA LEU A 3 6.72 12.70 7.05
C LEU A 3 7.52 11.50 6.51
N GLY A 4 8.76 11.74 6.08
CA GLY A 4 9.62 10.72 5.47
C GLY A 4 9.98 9.56 6.40
N MET A 5 10.62 8.55 5.81
CA MET A 5 11.16 7.39 6.52
C MET A 5 12.12 7.80 7.65
N LYS A 6 12.04 7.11 8.79
CA LYS A 6 12.86 7.37 9.97
C LYS A 6 13.34 6.06 10.56
N VAL A 7 14.59 6.02 10.99
CA VAL A 7 15.12 4.93 11.82
C VAL A 7 14.65 5.20 13.25
N LEU A 8 13.87 4.29 13.82
CA LEU A 8 13.39 4.39 15.20
C LEU A 8 14.35 3.72 16.18
N LYS A 9 15.02 2.64 15.76
CA LYS A 9 15.99 1.90 16.56
C LYS A 9 17.02 1.25 15.64
N HIS A 10 18.28 1.29 16.03
CA HIS A 10 19.36 0.59 15.34
C HIS A 10 20.35 0.05 16.36
N THR A 11 20.47 -1.26 16.41
CA THR A 11 21.39 -2.02 17.26
C THR A 11 21.99 -3.14 16.41
N GLU A 12 22.96 -3.88 16.94
CA GLU A 12 23.53 -5.04 16.23
C GLU A 12 22.50 -6.12 15.93
N VAL A 13 21.47 -6.23 16.76
CA VAL A 13 20.44 -7.29 16.73
C VAL A 13 19.16 -6.85 16.04
N GLU A 14 18.77 -5.59 16.19
CA GLU A 14 17.46 -5.08 15.76
C GLU A 14 17.59 -3.73 15.05
N LEU A 15 16.95 -3.63 13.88
CA LEU A 15 16.77 -2.40 13.10
C LEU A 15 15.27 -2.14 12.92
N VAL A 16 14.77 -1.03 13.47
CA VAL A 16 13.37 -0.62 13.37
C VAL A 16 13.29 0.64 12.53
N ILE A 17 12.52 0.55 11.45
CA ILE A 17 12.33 1.61 10.47
C ILE A 17 10.85 1.96 10.41
N PHE A 18 10.55 3.22 10.62
CA PHE A 18 9.26 3.81 10.34
C PHE A 18 9.23 4.33 8.91
N ASN A 19 8.27 3.86 8.13
CA ASN A 19 7.95 4.39 6.81
C ASN A 19 6.70 5.26 6.97
N GLY A 20 6.93 6.56 7.17
CA GLY A 20 5.94 7.51 7.67
C GLY A 20 5.06 8.17 6.63
N GLU A 21 5.30 7.91 5.36
CA GLU A 21 4.80 8.78 4.31
C GLU A 21 3.56 8.17 3.63
N TYR A 22 2.49 8.98 3.64
CA TYR A 22 1.16 8.60 3.21
C TYR A 22 1.19 8.10 1.77
N GLY A 23 1.01 6.81 1.58
CA GLY A 23 0.25 6.35 0.44
C GLY A 23 0.43 4.91 0.04
N TYR A 24 1.39 4.14 0.58
CA TYR A 24 1.83 2.94 -0.15
C TYR A 24 2.43 1.80 0.70
N SER A 25 2.11 1.74 1.99
CA SER A 25 2.46 0.54 2.76
C SER A 25 1.70 -0.67 2.27
N GLU A 26 2.30 -1.85 2.46
CA GLU A 26 1.84 -3.11 1.93
C GLU A 26 0.35 -3.43 2.16
N GLY A 27 -0.37 -3.50 1.04
CA GLY A 27 -1.72 -4.03 0.96
C GLY A 27 -2.81 -2.96 0.99
N THR A 28 -3.83 -3.21 0.16
CA THR A 28 -5.17 -2.64 0.24
C THR A 28 -5.40 -1.25 -0.34
N ILE A 29 -4.52 -0.73 -1.20
CA ILE A 29 -4.93 0.39 -2.06
C ILE A 29 -5.40 -0.19 -3.38
N PRO A 30 -6.71 -0.26 -3.63
CA PRO A 30 -7.22 -0.58 -4.96
C PRO A 30 -6.62 0.42 -5.94
N SER A 31 -6.03 -0.09 -7.03
CA SER A 31 -5.43 0.73 -8.08
C SER A 31 -6.41 1.77 -8.60
N ALA A 32 -5.92 2.88 -9.17
CA ALA A 32 -6.78 3.85 -9.84
C ALA A 32 -7.65 3.19 -10.93
N LYS A 33 -7.20 2.08 -11.50
CA LYS A 33 -7.96 1.25 -12.45
C LYS A 33 -9.18 0.58 -11.77
N ASN A 34 -9.04 0.11 -10.54
CA ASN A 34 -10.15 -0.49 -9.77
C ASN A 34 -11.22 0.54 -9.39
N LEU A 35 -10.87 1.82 -9.24
CA LEU A 35 -11.81 2.93 -8.98
C LEU A 35 -12.80 3.17 -10.12
N ILE A 36 -12.44 2.80 -11.35
CA ILE A 36 -13.32 2.97 -12.52
C ILE A 36 -14.01 1.64 -12.85
N ILE A 37 -13.25 0.54 -12.80
CA ILE A 37 -13.75 -0.77 -13.23
C ILE A 37 -14.82 -1.31 -12.28
N GLN A 38 -14.66 -1.21 -10.95
CA GLN A 38 -15.62 -1.80 -10.01
C GLN A 38 -16.99 -1.09 -10.00
N PRO A 39 -17.07 0.25 -10.01
CA PRO A 39 -18.35 0.95 -10.17
C PRO A 39 -18.99 0.70 -11.53
N LEU A 40 -18.20 0.61 -12.60
CA LEU A 40 -18.70 0.31 -13.93
C LEU A 40 -19.32 -1.10 -14.02
N ILE A 41 -18.66 -2.11 -13.46
CA ILE A 41 -19.22 -3.48 -13.39
C ILE A 41 -20.51 -3.48 -12.57
N ALA A 42 -20.53 -2.83 -11.41
CA ALA A 42 -21.73 -2.73 -10.58
C ALA A 42 -22.88 -2.04 -11.33
N PHE A 43 -22.59 -0.95 -12.05
CA PHE A 43 -23.54 -0.27 -12.90
C PHE A 43 -24.13 -1.20 -13.97
N ILE A 44 -23.29 -1.89 -14.74
CA ILE A 44 -23.73 -2.76 -15.84
C ILE A 44 -24.62 -3.90 -15.32
N VAL A 45 -24.22 -4.55 -14.23
CA VAL A 45 -24.99 -5.67 -13.65
C VAL A 45 -26.36 -5.20 -13.15
N ILE A 46 -26.40 -4.11 -12.38
CA ILE A 46 -27.64 -3.60 -11.80
C ILE A 46 -28.56 -3.05 -12.89
N PHE A 47 -28.02 -2.30 -13.86
CA PHE A 47 -28.78 -1.80 -15.00
C PHE A 47 -29.38 -2.93 -15.83
N GLY A 48 -28.62 -4.01 -16.07
CA GLY A 48 -29.12 -5.19 -16.78
C GLY A 48 -30.25 -5.89 -16.04
N ILE A 49 -30.12 -6.07 -14.71
CA ILE A 49 -31.15 -6.68 -13.87
C ILE A 49 -32.42 -5.81 -13.84
N THR A 50 -32.29 -4.50 -13.64
CA THR A 50 -33.45 -3.60 -13.58
C THR A 50 -34.16 -3.49 -14.93
N MET A 51 -33.44 -3.52 -16.04
CA MET A 51 -34.03 -3.59 -17.39
C MET A 51 -34.79 -4.90 -17.66
N LEU A 52 -34.27 -6.03 -17.17
CA LEU A 52 -34.93 -7.33 -17.30
C LEU A 52 -36.23 -7.39 -16.49
N ILE A 53 -36.28 -6.73 -15.33
CA ILE A 53 -37.44 -6.71 -14.44
C ILE A 53 -38.45 -5.62 -14.84
N ASN A 54 -37.96 -4.46 -15.27
CA ASN A 54 -38.75 -3.26 -15.54
C ASN A 54 -38.40 -2.70 -16.94
N SER A 55 -38.80 -3.44 -17.97
CA SER A 55 -38.44 -3.22 -19.38
C SER A 55 -38.99 -1.94 -20.01
N SER A 56 -39.81 -1.19 -19.28
CA SER A 56 -40.60 -0.07 -19.80
C SER A 56 -39.98 1.30 -19.56
N ASN A 57 -39.09 1.47 -18.57
CA ASN A 57 -38.48 2.76 -18.27
C ASN A 57 -36.95 2.69 -18.11
N VAL A 58 -36.26 2.88 -19.24
CA VAL A 58 -34.80 2.91 -19.34
C VAL A 58 -34.18 3.95 -18.41
N TRP A 59 -34.85 5.10 -18.23
CA TRP A 59 -34.34 6.22 -17.45
C TRP A 59 -34.29 5.92 -15.95
N GLU A 60 -35.32 5.25 -15.43
CA GLU A 60 -35.34 4.81 -14.02
C GLU A 60 -34.27 3.76 -13.74
N CYS A 61 -34.10 2.79 -14.64
CA CYS A 61 -33.06 1.76 -14.54
C CYS A 61 -31.66 2.37 -14.53
N PHE A 62 -31.45 3.40 -15.35
CA PHE A 62 -30.19 4.16 -15.41
C PHE A 62 -29.89 4.89 -14.11
N ILE A 63 -30.85 5.63 -13.55
CA ILE A 63 -30.67 6.35 -12.27
C ILE A 63 -30.38 5.39 -11.11
N VAL A 64 -31.13 4.28 -11.02
CA VAL A 64 -30.91 3.26 -9.99
C VAL A 64 -29.52 2.63 -10.13
N GLY A 65 -29.09 2.33 -11.37
CA GLY A 65 -27.74 1.84 -11.66
C GLY A 65 -26.65 2.79 -11.17
N ILE A 66 -26.78 4.10 -11.43
CA ILE A 66 -25.80 5.11 -10.97
C ILE A 66 -25.75 5.20 -9.45
N LEU A 67 -26.91 5.26 -8.79
CA LEU A 67 -26.98 5.38 -7.33
C LEU A 67 -26.33 4.18 -6.63
N ILE A 68 -26.55 2.96 -7.15
CA ILE A 68 -25.94 1.75 -6.59
C ILE A 68 -24.44 1.68 -6.92
N ALA A 69 -24.02 2.06 -8.14
CA ALA A 69 -22.61 2.13 -8.52
C ALA A 69 -21.81 3.16 -7.71
N ALA A 70 -22.46 4.18 -7.14
CA ALA A 70 -21.84 5.15 -6.27
C ALA A 70 -21.39 4.55 -4.92
N PHE A 71 -22.04 3.50 -4.40
CA PHE A 71 -21.65 2.86 -3.14
C PHE A 71 -20.26 2.19 -3.16
N PRO A 72 -19.91 1.30 -4.13
CA PRO A 72 -18.57 0.74 -4.21
C PRO A 72 -17.54 1.84 -4.50
N PHE A 73 -17.90 2.88 -5.28
CA PHE A 73 -17.02 4.02 -5.48
C PHE A 73 -16.71 4.76 -4.17
N THR A 74 -17.73 5.13 -3.40
CA THR A 74 -17.57 5.78 -2.09
C THR A 74 -16.81 4.90 -1.10
N GLY A 75 -17.07 3.59 -1.08
CA GLY A 75 -16.34 2.64 -0.24
C GLY A 75 -14.84 2.59 -0.58
N ILE A 76 -14.51 2.51 -1.87
CA ILE A 76 -13.13 2.56 -2.35
C ILE A 76 -12.48 3.92 -2.04
N LEU A 77 -13.22 5.02 -2.23
CA LEU A 77 -12.74 6.37 -1.99
C LEU A 77 -12.46 6.61 -0.49
N LEU A 78 -13.33 6.11 0.39
CA LEU A 78 -13.10 6.09 1.84
C LEU A 78 -11.88 5.24 2.20
N ILE A 79 -11.73 4.04 1.62
CA ILE A 79 -10.53 3.21 1.83
C ILE A 79 -9.28 3.91 1.29
N ARG A 80 -9.37 4.74 0.25
CA ARG A 80 -8.21 5.49 -0.27
C ARG A 80 -7.92 6.75 0.54
N ILE A 81 -8.93 7.43 1.07
CA ILE A 81 -8.76 8.62 1.91
C ILE A 81 -8.29 8.23 3.32
N TYR A 82 -8.86 7.17 3.91
CA TYR A 82 -8.55 6.71 5.26
C TYR A 82 -7.52 5.57 5.31
N GLY A 83 -7.38 4.79 4.24
CA GLY A 83 -6.43 3.67 4.12
C GLY A 83 -5.31 3.88 3.10
N GLY A 84 -5.38 4.93 2.28
CA GLY A 84 -4.32 5.32 1.36
C GLY A 84 -3.20 6.00 2.12
N GLY A 85 -2.32 5.18 2.68
CA GLY A 85 -1.07 5.65 3.26
C GLY A 85 -0.92 5.42 4.73
N ARG A 86 -1.01 4.15 5.09
CA ARG A 86 -0.71 3.76 6.46
C ARG A 86 0.79 3.81 6.67
N GLN A 87 1.19 4.50 7.71
CA GLN A 87 2.56 4.47 8.18
C GLN A 87 2.88 3.03 8.54
N SER A 88 3.99 2.48 8.08
CA SER A 88 4.35 1.09 8.43
C SER A 88 5.67 1.05 9.16
N THR A 89 5.74 0.17 10.14
CA THR A 89 6.98 -0.10 10.87
C THR A 89 7.54 -1.42 10.38
N TYR A 90 8.78 -1.37 9.90
CA TYR A 90 9.57 -2.52 9.49
C TYR A 90 10.59 -2.79 10.58
N THR A 91 10.47 -3.93 11.23
CA THR A 91 11.40 -4.40 12.26
C THR A 91 12.18 -5.57 11.71
N PHE A 92 13.47 -5.37 11.47
CA PHE A 92 14.42 -6.43 11.16
C PHE A 92 15.03 -6.91 12.48
N ASP A 93 14.82 -8.18 12.83
CA ASP A 93 15.30 -8.79 14.06
C ASP A 93 16.18 -10.00 13.71
N LYS A 94 17.47 -9.93 14.03
CA LYS A 94 18.44 -11.01 13.77
C LYS A 94 18.33 -12.18 14.73
N ASN A 95 17.93 -11.95 15.98
CA ASN A 95 17.75 -13.01 16.96
C ASN A 95 16.60 -13.92 16.53
N LEU A 96 15.49 -13.32 16.12
CA LEU A 96 14.33 -14.04 15.60
C LEU A 96 14.46 -14.42 14.13
N ARG A 97 15.44 -13.85 13.41
CA ARG A 97 15.62 -13.96 11.95
C ARG A 97 14.37 -13.59 11.18
N THR A 98 13.68 -12.53 11.63
CA THR A 98 12.43 -12.08 11.02
C THR A 98 12.47 -10.63 10.57
N LEU A 99 11.82 -10.34 9.44
CA LEU A 99 11.35 -9.01 9.08
C LEU A 99 9.86 -8.91 9.39
N LYS A 100 9.50 -8.12 10.40
CA LYS A 100 8.11 -7.85 10.77
C LYS A 100 7.67 -6.52 10.15
N CYS A 101 6.65 -6.58 9.32
CA CYS A 101 5.95 -5.42 8.75
C CYS A 101 4.65 -5.20 9.54
N SER A 102 4.57 -4.09 10.28
CA SER A 102 3.39 -3.70 11.06
C SER A 102 2.73 -2.49 10.42
N THR A 103 1.48 -2.67 10.02
CA THR A 103 0.65 -1.63 9.40
C THR A 103 -0.57 -1.38 10.30
N PRO A 104 -0.80 -0.14 10.78
CA PRO A 104 -1.92 0.19 11.67
C PRO A 104 -3.26 -0.12 11.00
N ALA A 105 -4.31 -0.38 11.76
CA ALA A 105 -5.65 -0.57 11.18
C ALA A 105 -6.24 0.74 10.60
N ILE A 106 -7.13 0.65 9.59
CA ILE A 106 -7.95 1.81 9.15
C ILE A 106 -8.91 2.22 10.27
N PHE A 107 -9.50 1.24 10.95
CA PHE A 107 -10.54 1.46 11.96
C PHE A 107 -9.96 1.27 13.36
N PRO A 108 -10.29 2.16 14.32
CA PRO A 108 -9.71 2.15 15.66
C PRO A 108 -10.00 0.87 16.47
N TYR A 109 -11.03 0.10 16.08
CA TYR A 109 -11.43 -1.15 16.73
C TYR A 109 -10.86 -2.40 16.05
N CYS A 110 -10.16 -2.24 14.92
CA CYS A 110 -9.55 -3.37 14.21
C CYS A 110 -8.09 -3.54 14.63
N PRO A 111 -7.58 -4.79 14.72
CA PRO A 111 -6.18 -5.03 15.02
C PRO A 111 -5.27 -4.58 13.88
N ASN A 112 -4.05 -4.18 14.23
CA ASN A 112 -3.01 -3.88 13.25
C ASN A 112 -2.71 -5.11 12.39
N LYS A 113 -2.46 -4.88 11.11
CA LYS A 113 -2.00 -5.93 10.21
C LYS A 113 -0.51 -6.15 10.45
N ILE A 114 -0.14 -7.35 10.85
CA ILE A 114 1.24 -7.75 11.05
C ILE A 114 1.55 -8.86 10.06
N THR A 115 2.58 -8.64 9.24
CA THR A 115 3.12 -9.68 8.34
C THR A 115 4.57 -9.94 8.72
N CYS A 116 4.94 -11.20 8.88
CA CYS A 116 6.29 -11.59 9.22
C CYS A 116 6.89 -12.36 8.04
N TYR A 117 8.11 -11.99 7.66
CA TYR A 117 8.92 -12.69 6.67
C TYR A 117 10.19 -13.20 7.33
N SER A 118 10.77 -14.28 6.83
CA SER A 118 12.08 -14.72 7.27
C SER A 118 13.16 -13.82 6.65
N LEU A 119 14.19 -13.44 7.42
CA LEU A 119 15.32 -12.69 6.86
C LEU A 119 16.05 -13.49 5.76
N ASN A 120 16.01 -14.83 5.83
CA ASN A 120 16.62 -15.70 4.82
C ASN A 120 15.86 -15.70 3.49
N GLU A 121 14.60 -15.25 3.47
CA GLU A 121 13.81 -15.11 2.24
C GLU A 121 14.12 -13.80 1.51
N ILE A 122 14.87 -12.88 2.13
CA ILE A 122 15.29 -11.63 1.51
C ILE A 122 16.40 -11.94 0.50
N LEU A 123 16.10 -11.69 -0.78
CA LEU A 123 17.00 -11.95 -1.90
C LEU A 123 17.88 -10.73 -2.21
N SER A 124 17.30 -9.54 -2.19
CA SER A 124 18.03 -8.29 -2.48
C SER A 124 17.35 -7.09 -1.86
N VAL A 125 18.12 -6.02 -1.68
CA VAL A 125 17.64 -4.69 -1.28
C VAL A 125 18.21 -3.70 -2.28
N GLU A 126 17.38 -3.02 -3.05
CA GLU A 126 17.81 -2.18 -4.18
C GLU A 126 17.10 -0.82 -4.19
N PRO A 127 17.80 0.27 -4.54
CA PRO A 127 17.14 1.54 -4.82
C PRO A 127 16.43 1.44 -6.18
N LEU A 128 15.15 1.82 -6.23
CA LEU A 128 14.36 1.83 -7.45
C LEU A 128 13.74 3.22 -7.68
N ILE A 129 13.96 3.73 -8.89
CA ILE A 129 13.28 4.90 -9.44
C ILE A 129 12.28 4.38 -10.47
N GLU A 130 11.07 4.03 -10.02
CA GLU A 130 10.03 3.53 -10.92
C GLU A 130 9.03 4.65 -11.19
N ASN A 131 8.80 4.96 -12.47
CA ASN A 131 7.63 5.71 -12.89
C ASN A 131 6.44 4.75 -12.79
N ASN A 132 5.75 4.76 -11.65
CA ASN A 132 4.63 3.87 -11.41
C ASN A 132 3.31 4.53 -11.85
N ASP A 133 2.46 3.78 -12.54
CA ASP A 133 1.16 4.22 -13.05
C ASP A 133 0.15 4.57 -11.93
N ASP A 134 0.37 4.08 -10.71
CA ASP A 134 -0.37 4.46 -9.50
C ASP A 134 0.53 5.34 -8.65
N PRO A 135 0.22 6.63 -8.44
CA PRO A 135 1.26 7.60 -8.13
C PRO A 135 1.65 7.52 -6.65
N PRO A 136 2.83 6.96 -6.29
CA PRO A 136 3.58 7.68 -5.26
C PRO A 136 3.68 9.14 -5.72
N PRO A 137 3.75 10.14 -4.83
CA PRO A 137 4.06 11.50 -5.25
C PRO A 137 5.17 11.45 -6.29
N ARG A 138 4.97 12.12 -7.43
CA ARG A 138 5.65 11.96 -8.74
C ARG A 138 7.19 12.03 -8.72
N TYR A 139 7.79 12.12 -7.54
CA TYR A 139 9.18 12.37 -7.23
C TYR A 139 9.73 11.45 -6.13
N TRP A 140 8.93 10.51 -5.60
CA TRP A 140 9.39 9.62 -4.54
C TRP A 140 10.22 8.48 -5.07
N ARG A 141 11.37 8.33 -4.44
CA ARG A 141 12.31 7.25 -4.66
C ARG A 141 11.95 6.11 -3.71
N SER A 142 12.11 4.87 -4.15
CA SER A 142 11.71 3.69 -3.36
C SER A 142 12.88 2.75 -3.13
N ILE A 143 12.85 2.02 -2.03
CA ILE A 143 13.78 0.93 -1.74
C ILE A 143 12.98 -0.36 -1.86
N VAL A 144 13.37 -1.23 -2.77
CA VAL A 144 12.74 -2.53 -2.97
C VAL A 144 13.51 -3.56 -2.16
N VAL A 145 12.83 -4.17 -1.20
CA VAL A 145 13.29 -5.38 -0.52
C VAL A 145 12.62 -6.56 -1.21
N SER A 146 13.39 -7.26 -2.04
CA SER A 146 12.94 -8.45 -2.75
C SER A 146 12.93 -9.62 -1.79
N ILE A 147 11.76 -10.23 -1.60
CA ILE A 147 11.54 -11.42 -0.78
C ILE A 147 11.11 -12.55 -1.73
N THR A 148 11.38 -13.81 -1.41
CA THR A 148 10.93 -14.94 -2.23
C THR A 148 9.43 -14.82 -2.56
N GLY A 149 9.10 -14.65 -3.85
CA GLY A 149 7.73 -14.49 -4.33
C GLY A 149 7.06 -13.13 -4.07
N LYS A 150 7.78 -12.13 -3.53
CA LYS A 150 7.21 -10.82 -3.17
C LYS A 150 8.21 -9.66 -3.27
N LYS A 151 7.71 -8.43 -3.39
CA LYS A 151 8.52 -7.21 -3.30
C LYS A 151 7.91 -6.26 -2.28
N LEU A 152 8.68 -5.89 -1.26
CA LEU A 152 8.31 -4.83 -0.32
C LEU A 152 8.90 -3.51 -0.82
N ARG A 153 8.12 -2.44 -0.76
CA ARG A 153 8.57 -1.09 -1.12
C ARG A 153 8.61 -0.21 0.14
N LEU A 154 9.77 0.39 0.38
CA LEU A 154 9.97 1.40 1.42
C LEU A 154 10.20 2.75 0.74
N TYR A 155 9.71 3.84 1.35
CA TYR A 155 9.70 5.16 0.72
C TYR A 155 10.52 6.15 1.58
N PRO A 156 11.83 6.28 1.31
CA PRO A 156 12.71 7.22 2.01
C PRO A 156 12.42 8.70 1.75
N GLY A 157 11.62 9.02 0.72
CA GLY A 157 11.29 10.38 0.29
C GLY A 157 11.77 10.65 -1.14
N ASP A 158 12.01 11.91 -1.47
CA ASP A 158 12.41 12.39 -2.81
C ASP A 158 13.94 12.50 -3.00
N ASN A 159 14.70 12.48 -1.91
CA ASN A 159 16.15 12.67 -1.93
C ASN A 159 16.93 11.37 -2.23
N GLU A 160 17.72 11.40 -3.29
CA GLU A 160 18.59 10.31 -3.73
C GLU A 160 19.59 9.87 -2.66
N LYS A 161 20.25 10.82 -2.01
CA LYS A 161 21.22 10.55 -0.96
C LYS A 161 20.56 9.86 0.23
N THR A 162 19.34 10.25 0.57
CA THR A 162 18.56 9.60 1.63
C THR A 162 18.20 8.16 1.25
N GLN A 163 17.76 7.93 0.00
CA GLN A 163 17.48 6.59 -0.51
C GLN A 163 18.73 5.70 -0.46
N GLU A 164 19.87 6.20 -0.93
CA GLU A 164 21.13 5.47 -0.93
C GLU A 164 21.59 5.13 0.49
N ASN A 165 21.60 6.12 1.40
CA ASN A 165 21.97 5.92 2.80
C ASN A 165 21.08 4.87 3.49
N MET A 166 19.76 4.95 3.28
CA MET A 166 18.82 3.99 3.87
C MET A 166 18.95 2.59 3.25
N THR A 167 19.22 2.50 1.94
CA THR A 167 19.50 1.23 1.27
C THR A 167 20.75 0.58 1.85
N ASN A 168 21.83 1.35 1.99
CA ASN A 168 23.10 0.87 2.54
C ASN A 168 22.98 0.51 4.02
N LEU A 169 22.18 1.24 4.80
CA LEU A 169 21.88 0.88 6.18
C LEU A 169 21.20 -0.48 6.28
N ILE A 170 20.15 -0.72 5.46
CA ILE A 170 19.44 -2.01 5.46
C ILE A 170 20.37 -3.13 5.00
N ARG A 171 21.13 -2.93 3.90
CA ARG A 171 22.11 -3.91 3.41
C ARG A 171 23.16 -4.23 4.47
N GLY A 172 23.76 -3.22 5.07
CA GLY A 172 24.78 -3.38 6.10
C GLY A 172 24.25 -4.10 7.32
N PHE A 173 23.00 -3.84 7.72
CA PHE A 173 22.35 -4.58 8.79
C PHE A 173 22.11 -6.05 8.44
N LEU A 174 21.72 -6.36 7.20
CA LEU A 174 21.47 -7.75 6.76
C LEU A 174 22.75 -8.57 6.54
N LEU A 175 23.88 -7.92 6.23
CA LEU A 175 25.16 -8.58 5.95
C LEU A 175 26.04 -8.80 7.20
N ASN A 176 25.94 -7.91 8.19
CA ASN A 176 26.59 -8.08 9.50
C ASN A 176 25.75 -8.95 10.43
#